data_AF-A0A968HZW1-F1
#
_entry.id   AF-A0A968HZW1-F1
#
_cell.length_a   1.000
_cell.length_b   1.000
_cell.length_c   1.000
_cell.angle_alpha   90.00
_cell.angle_beta   90.00
_cell.angle_gamma   90.00
#
_symmetry.space_group_name_H-M   'P 1'
#
loop_
_entity.id
_entity.type
_entity.pdbx_description
1 polymer ?
#
loop_
_entity_poly.entity_id
_entity_poly.type
_entity_poly.pdbx_seq_one_letter_code
_entity_poly.pdbx_strand_id
1 'polypeptide(L)'
;MKRSLASALFATMFFTLSGCSESTLAPLTPQVAVSGRGVTVDVVVKESWGSGYNGAIKVTNNGFGATITTFEVGFRLNTGAGISSPWVGTITGSGPYLATSPSWASIAAGQILEMGFGGTGTFTQSTITSLKVNGQTITLGSSGDTTKPTVSLRSSSSNVTTASSITLTATATDNVGVSKVE
;
A
#
# COMPACT_ATOMS: atom_id res chain seq x y z
N MET A 1 80.11 -16.79 -2.12
CA MET A 1 79.78 -16.45 -3.51
C MET A 1 78.47 -15.67 -3.52
N LYS A 2 78.54 -14.40 -3.96
CA LYS A 2 77.52 -13.56 -4.64
C LYS A 2 76.04 -13.57 -4.18
N ARG A 3 75.54 -12.31 -4.04
CA ARG A 3 74.16 -11.77 -4.21
C ARG A 3 73.31 -11.65 -2.94
N SER A 4 72.43 -10.65 -2.74
CA SER A 4 72.17 -9.29 -3.24
C SER A 4 70.83 -8.89 -2.59
N LEU A 5 70.62 -7.59 -2.34
CA LEU A 5 69.44 -6.89 -1.81
C LEU A 5 68.04 -7.49 -2.09
N ALA A 6 67.11 -7.27 -1.15
CA ALA A 6 65.87 -6.51 -1.44
C ALA A 6 65.15 -6.07 -0.16
N SER A 7 65.07 -4.75 0.00
CA SER A 7 64.15 -4.03 0.90
C SER A 7 62.71 -4.24 0.42
N ALA A 8 61.79 -4.62 1.30
CA ALA A 8 60.37 -4.71 1.00
C ALA A 8 59.60 -3.74 1.89
N LEU A 9 59.26 -2.62 1.25
CA LEU A 9 58.36 -1.55 1.65
C LEU A 9 56.97 -2.12 1.97
N PHE A 10 56.55 -2.10 3.23
CA PHE A 10 55.20 -2.53 3.62
C PHE A 10 54.23 -1.36 3.39
N ALA A 11 53.49 -1.43 2.29
CA ALA A 11 52.51 -0.42 1.88
C ALA A 11 51.25 -0.49 2.76
N THR A 12 50.93 0.62 3.41
CA THR A 12 49.69 0.82 4.17
C THR A 12 48.50 0.88 3.21
N MET A 13 47.74 -0.23 3.13
CA MET A 13 46.54 -0.33 2.33
C MET A 13 45.37 0.38 3.04
N PHE A 14 45.06 1.60 2.61
CA PHE A 14 43.84 2.29 2.98
C PHE A 14 42.64 1.59 2.31
N PHE A 15 41.85 0.88 3.12
CA PHE A 15 40.58 0.28 2.70
C PHE A 15 39.55 1.40 2.56
N THR A 16 39.29 1.84 1.33
CA THR A 16 38.17 2.75 1.05
C THR A 16 36.87 1.96 1.21
N LEU A 17 36.09 2.27 2.26
CA LEU A 17 34.72 1.79 2.37
C LEU A 17 33.94 2.35 1.18
N SER A 18 33.69 1.50 0.19
CA SER A 18 32.73 1.76 -0.87
C SER A 18 31.37 1.98 -0.19
N GLY A 19 30.79 3.16 -0.37
CA GLY A 19 29.54 3.54 0.25
C GLY A 19 28.46 2.49 -0.03
N CYS A 20 27.96 1.85 1.03
CA CYS A 20 26.67 1.21 0.97
C CYS A 20 25.68 2.30 0.58
N SER A 21 25.13 2.21 -0.63
CA SER A 21 24.00 3.04 -1.00
C SER A 21 22.85 2.63 -0.09
N GLU A 22 22.56 3.46 0.92
CA GLU A 22 21.31 3.38 1.67
C GLU A 22 20.18 3.47 0.64
N SER A 23 19.57 2.33 0.34
CA SER A 23 18.33 2.31 -0.41
C SER A 23 17.28 2.91 0.51
N THR A 24 17.10 4.23 0.41
CA THR A 24 16.01 4.96 1.06
C THR A 24 14.71 4.34 0.58
N LEU A 25 14.15 3.43 1.39
CA LEU A 25 12.80 2.93 1.18
C LEU A 25 11.86 4.13 1.21
N ALA A 26 11.35 4.50 0.04
CA ALA A 26 10.29 5.48 -0.05
C ALA A 26 9.06 4.93 0.71
N PRO A 27 8.42 5.73 1.58
CA PRO A 27 7.18 5.32 2.19
C PRO A 27 6.10 5.24 1.11
N LEU A 28 5.74 4.02 0.67
CA LEU A 28 4.65 3.77 -0.23
C LEU A 28 3.32 3.79 0.55
N THR A 29 2.55 4.86 0.44
CA THR A 29 1.09 4.87 0.66
C THR A 29 0.45 5.82 -0.37
N PRO A 30 -0.78 5.56 -0.87
CA PRO A 30 -1.88 4.83 -0.24
C PRO A 30 -2.23 3.49 -0.90
N GLN A 31 -2.30 2.48 -0.03
CA GLN A 31 -2.79 1.14 -0.26
C GLN A 31 -4.28 1.14 0.10
N VAL A 32 -5.15 0.70 -0.81
CA VAL A 32 -6.61 0.70 -0.59
C VAL A 32 -6.98 -0.57 0.20
N ALA A 33 -6.74 -0.53 1.50
CA ALA A 33 -7.33 -1.51 2.42
C ALA A 33 -8.86 -1.31 2.41
N VAL A 34 -9.61 -2.31 1.99
CA VAL A 34 -11.08 -2.33 2.11
C VAL A 34 -11.47 -3.15 3.32
N SER A 35 -12.53 -2.74 4.02
CA SER A 35 -13.04 -3.48 5.17
C SER A 35 -14.53 -3.70 5.06
N GLY A 36 -15.01 -4.85 5.53
CA GLY A 36 -16.42 -5.20 5.57
C GLY A 36 -16.68 -6.38 6.49
N ARG A 37 -17.74 -6.30 7.30
CA ARG A 37 -18.21 -7.37 8.20
C ARG A 37 -17.10 -8.03 9.07
N GLY A 38 -16.12 -7.25 9.54
CA GLY A 38 -15.02 -7.75 10.37
C GLY A 38 -13.88 -8.41 9.59
N VAL A 39 -13.80 -8.20 8.28
CA VAL A 39 -12.67 -8.63 7.43
C VAL A 39 -12.05 -7.40 6.78
N THR A 40 -10.73 -7.31 6.81
CA THR A 40 -9.96 -6.30 6.08
C THR A 40 -9.14 -6.99 4.99
N VAL A 41 -9.20 -6.47 3.78
CA VAL A 41 -8.43 -6.97 2.64
C VAL A 41 -7.61 -5.86 2.04
N ASP A 42 -6.37 -6.18 1.71
CA ASP A 42 -5.44 -5.21 1.23
C ASP A 42 -4.47 -5.80 0.20
N VAL A 43 -4.07 -5.03 -0.80
CA VAL A 43 -3.15 -5.50 -1.85
C VAL A 43 -1.98 -4.52 -1.95
N VAL A 44 -0.81 -4.96 -1.50
CA VAL A 44 0.43 -4.18 -1.35
C VAL A 44 1.48 -4.55 -2.39
N VAL A 45 2.36 -3.60 -2.68
CA VAL A 45 3.75 -3.89 -3.06
C VAL A 45 4.55 -4.23 -1.80
N LYS A 46 5.27 -5.34 -1.82
CA LYS A 46 6.24 -5.72 -0.77
C LYS A 46 7.63 -5.22 -1.14
N GLU A 47 8.03 -5.45 -2.39
CA GLU A 47 9.32 -5.03 -2.93
C GLU A 47 9.16 -4.72 -4.41
N SER A 48 9.95 -3.79 -4.94
CA SER A 48 9.91 -3.41 -6.35
C SER A 48 11.31 -3.14 -6.88
N TRP A 49 11.51 -3.46 -8.15
CA TRP A 49 12.71 -3.17 -8.92
C TRP A 49 12.30 -2.66 -10.31
N GLY A 50 13.27 -2.25 -11.13
CA GLY A 50 13.04 -1.44 -12.34
C GLY A 50 11.76 -1.75 -13.14
N SER A 51 11.55 -3.01 -13.54
CA SER A 51 10.38 -3.42 -14.35
C SER A 51 9.53 -4.53 -13.71
N GLY A 52 9.73 -4.81 -12.43
CA GLY A 52 9.01 -5.89 -11.74
C GLY A 52 8.83 -5.62 -10.25
N TYR A 53 7.97 -6.39 -9.63
CA TYR A 53 7.68 -6.25 -8.22
C TYR A 53 7.19 -7.57 -7.60
N ASN A 54 7.35 -7.66 -6.29
CA ASN A 54 6.68 -8.63 -5.45
C ASN A 54 5.55 -7.92 -4.71
N GLY A 55 4.32 -8.38 -4.91
CA GLY A 55 3.14 -7.93 -4.19
C GLY A 55 2.64 -8.96 -3.20
N ALA A 56 1.73 -8.54 -2.32
CA ALA A 56 1.01 -9.43 -1.42
C ALA A 56 -0.45 -9.02 -1.29
N ILE A 57 -1.33 -10.01 -1.21
CA ILE A 57 -2.74 -9.86 -0.84
C ILE A 57 -2.83 -10.24 0.64
N LYS A 58 -3.19 -9.28 1.46
CA LYS A 58 -3.36 -9.43 2.90
C LYS A 58 -4.84 -9.60 3.21
N VAL A 59 -5.20 -10.69 3.87
CA VAL A 59 -6.55 -10.93 4.35
C VAL A 59 -6.49 -11.04 5.86
N THR A 60 -7.11 -10.09 6.56
CA THR A 60 -7.13 -10.00 8.01
C THR A 60 -8.54 -10.32 8.52
N ASN A 61 -8.62 -11.20 9.52
CA ASN A 61 -9.85 -11.44 10.25
C ASN A 61 -9.89 -10.51 11.47
N ASN A 62 -10.56 -9.37 11.37
CA ASN A 62 -10.68 -8.37 12.45
C ASN A 62 -11.82 -8.68 13.45
N GLY A 63 -12.49 -9.83 13.31
CA GLY A 63 -13.68 -10.17 14.09
C GLY A 63 -14.83 -10.70 13.23
N PHE A 64 -14.52 -11.35 12.10
CA PHE A 64 -15.48 -12.17 11.39
C PHE A 64 -15.99 -13.26 12.33
N GLY A 65 -17.30 -13.52 12.34
CA GLY A 65 -17.97 -14.40 13.32
C GLY A 65 -17.56 -15.89 13.27
N ALA A 66 -16.55 -16.25 12.49
CA ALA A 66 -15.96 -17.59 12.41
C ALA A 66 -14.49 -17.49 11.97
N THR A 67 -13.76 -18.61 12.06
CA THR A 67 -12.46 -18.74 11.38
C THR A 67 -12.66 -18.66 9.88
N ILE A 68 -11.87 -17.82 9.20
CA ILE A 68 -11.89 -17.74 7.73
C ILE A 68 -11.09 -18.92 7.19
N THR A 69 -11.75 -19.81 6.46
CA THR A 69 -11.13 -20.98 5.82
C THR A 69 -11.19 -20.91 4.31
N THR A 70 -12.11 -20.12 3.75
CA THR A 70 -12.18 -19.85 2.32
C THR A 70 -12.42 -18.38 2.06
N PHE A 71 -11.78 -17.84 1.02
CA PHE A 71 -12.06 -16.49 0.55
C PHE A 71 -11.79 -16.34 -0.95
N GLU A 72 -12.51 -15.41 -1.57
CA GLU A 72 -12.32 -14.98 -2.96
C GLU A 72 -12.20 -13.45 -2.95
N VAL A 73 -11.09 -12.93 -3.46
CA VAL A 73 -10.79 -11.49 -3.55
C VAL A 73 -10.70 -11.12 -5.02
N GLY A 74 -11.67 -10.35 -5.52
CA GLY A 74 -11.58 -9.71 -6.83
C GLY A 74 -10.93 -8.34 -6.71
N PHE A 75 -9.93 -8.07 -7.55
CA PHE A 75 -9.20 -6.80 -7.51
C PHE A 75 -8.65 -6.40 -8.88
N ARG A 76 -8.24 -5.15 -8.98
CA ARG A 76 -7.53 -4.57 -10.12
C ARG A 76 -6.25 -3.92 -9.62
N LEU A 77 -5.23 -3.92 -10.46
CA LEU A 77 -4.02 -3.12 -10.29
C LEU A 77 -4.13 -1.89 -11.20
N ASN A 78 -3.30 -0.88 -10.96
CA ASN A 78 -3.18 0.26 -11.85
C ASN A 78 -2.80 -0.17 -13.28
N THR A 79 -3.17 0.65 -14.26
CA THR A 79 -2.80 0.43 -15.66
C THR A 79 -1.28 0.29 -15.79
N GLY A 80 -0.83 -0.75 -16.52
CA GLY A 80 0.60 -1.03 -16.74
C GLY A 80 1.23 -1.97 -15.71
N ALA A 81 0.54 -2.31 -14.61
CA ALA A 81 0.96 -3.38 -13.70
C ALA A 81 0.26 -4.70 -14.05
N GLY A 82 1.03 -5.79 -14.10
CA GLY A 82 0.53 -7.14 -14.34
C GLY A 82 1.01 -8.15 -13.31
N ILE A 83 0.29 -9.25 -13.14
CA ILE A 83 0.68 -10.39 -12.29
C ILE A 83 1.20 -11.50 -13.19
N SER A 84 2.39 -12.03 -12.88
CA SER A 84 3.07 -13.06 -13.66
C SER A 84 3.25 -14.38 -12.92
N SER A 85 3.43 -14.35 -11.59
CA SER A 85 3.77 -15.56 -10.83
C SER A 85 3.25 -15.52 -9.39
N PRO A 86 2.02 -15.96 -9.13
CA PRO A 86 1.56 -16.18 -7.75
C PRO A 86 2.28 -17.38 -7.13
N TRP A 87 2.69 -17.27 -5.86
CA TRP A 87 3.33 -18.39 -5.14
C TRP A 87 2.58 -18.82 -3.87
N VAL A 88 1.60 -18.03 -3.41
CA VAL A 88 0.67 -18.45 -2.36
C VAL A 88 -0.76 -18.27 -2.87
N GLY A 89 -1.53 -19.35 -2.87
CA GLY A 89 -2.90 -19.35 -3.38
C GLY A 89 -2.96 -19.36 -4.90
N THR A 90 -4.15 -19.11 -5.44
CA THR A 90 -4.38 -19.09 -6.89
C THR A 90 -4.92 -17.74 -7.29
N ILE A 91 -4.18 -17.04 -8.16
CA ILE A 91 -4.60 -15.77 -8.76
C ILE A 91 -4.82 -16.01 -10.25
N THR A 92 -6.00 -15.67 -10.74
CA THR A 92 -6.39 -15.83 -12.15
C THR A 92 -6.85 -14.50 -12.74
N GLY A 93 -6.96 -14.44 -14.07
CA GLY A 93 -7.39 -13.26 -14.80
C GLY A 93 -6.25 -12.42 -15.36
N SER A 94 -6.62 -11.40 -16.13
CA SER A 94 -5.70 -10.49 -16.82
C SER A 94 -6.13 -9.04 -16.64
N GLY A 95 -6.49 -8.66 -15.41
CA GLY A 95 -7.02 -7.34 -15.05
C GLY A 95 -8.46 -7.15 -15.52
N PRO A 96 -9.49 -7.53 -14.73
CA PRO A 96 -9.46 -7.80 -13.29
C PRO A 96 -8.86 -9.17 -12.93
N TYR A 97 -8.36 -9.26 -11.70
CA TYR A 97 -7.80 -10.46 -11.10
C TYR A 97 -8.75 -11.05 -10.06
N LEU A 98 -8.72 -12.36 -9.91
CA LEU A 98 -9.44 -13.09 -8.87
C LEU A 98 -8.45 -13.97 -8.10
N ALA A 99 -8.25 -13.67 -6.82
CA ALA A 99 -7.45 -14.47 -5.92
C ALA A 99 -8.34 -15.35 -5.04
N THR A 100 -7.97 -16.63 -4.94
CA THR A 100 -8.69 -17.64 -4.16
C THR A 100 -7.79 -18.20 -3.08
N SER A 101 -8.39 -18.46 -1.92
CA SER A 101 -7.69 -19.00 -0.76
C SER A 101 -7.04 -20.36 -1.05
N PRO A 102 -5.81 -20.62 -0.58
CA PRO A 102 -5.25 -21.97 -0.52
C PRO A 102 -6.17 -22.92 0.25
N SER A 103 -6.12 -24.22 -0.08
CA SER A 103 -6.93 -25.25 0.61
C SER A 103 -6.62 -25.37 2.12
N TRP A 104 -5.45 -24.92 2.55
CA TRP A 104 -5.00 -24.93 3.95
C TRP A 104 -5.22 -23.59 4.67
N ALA A 105 -5.90 -22.62 4.05
CA ALA A 105 -6.14 -21.32 4.68
C ALA A 105 -6.93 -21.46 5.99
N SER A 106 -6.44 -20.81 7.05
CA SER A 106 -7.10 -20.75 8.35
C SER A 106 -6.72 -19.46 9.06
N ILE A 107 -7.66 -18.50 9.13
CA ILE A 107 -7.46 -17.17 9.72
C ILE A 107 -8.44 -17.00 10.88
N ALA A 108 -7.96 -17.29 12.09
CA ALA A 108 -8.71 -17.03 13.31
C ALA A 108 -8.88 -15.51 13.55
N ALA A 109 -9.78 -15.12 14.44
CA ALA A 109 -9.95 -13.71 14.78
C ALA A 109 -8.61 -13.10 15.28
N GLY A 110 -8.27 -11.93 14.77
CA GLY A 110 -6.99 -11.25 14.99
C GLY A 110 -5.82 -11.74 14.14
N GLN A 111 -6.01 -12.76 13.28
CA GLN A 111 -4.95 -13.29 12.41
C GLN A 111 -5.01 -12.68 11.00
N ILE A 112 -3.92 -12.86 10.28
CA ILE A 112 -3.73 -12.41 8.90
C ILE A 112 -3.13 -13.54 8.06
N LEU A 113 -3.61 -13.68 6.82
CA LEU A 113 -2.95 -14.48 5.80
C LEU A 113 -2.45 -13.57 4.68
N GLU A 114 -1.17 -13.69 4.35
CA GLU A 114 -0.57 -12.99 3.21
C GLU A 114 -0.40 -13.97 2.05
N MET A 115 -0.93 -13.62 0.87
CA MET A 115 -0.72 -14.34 -0.37
C MET A 115 0.19 -13.56 -1.29
N GLY A 116 1.41 -14.05 -1.52
CA GLY A 116 2.40 -13.37 -2.34
C GLY A 116 2.29 -13.65 -3.83
N PHE A 117 2.61 -12.65 -4.64
CA PHE A 117 2.64 -12.75 -6.09
C PHE A 117 3.70 -11.87 -6.74
N GLY A 118 4.31 -12.37 -7.80
CA GLY A 118 5.27 -11.66 -8.63
C GLY A 118 4.54 -10.99 -9.78
N GLY A 119 5.01 -9.82 -10.18
CA GLY A 119 4.41 -9.04 -11.24
C GLY A 119 5.42 -8.25 -12.07
N THR A 120 4.91 -7.68 -13.15
CA THR A 120 5.66 -6.87 -14.11
C THR A 120 5.08 -5.45 -14.17
N GLY A 121 5.92 -4.49 -14.54
CA GLY A 121 5.56 -3.07 -14.60
C GLY A 121 5.65 -2.39 -13.23
N THR A 122 5.01 -1.23 -13.11
CA THR A 122 5.02 -0.42 -11.88
C THR A 122 3.69 -0.53 -11.16
N PHE A 123 3.65 -1.24 -10.04
CA PHE A 123 2.48 -1.30 -9.17
C PHE A 123 2.50 -0.13 -8.19
N THR A 124 1.53 0.77 -8.33
CA THR A 124 1.36 1.97 -7.48
C THR A 124 0.05 1.97 -6.72
N GLN A 125 -1.00 1.33 -7.27
CA GLN A 125 -2.32 1.33 -6.67
C GLN A 125 -3.10 0.07 -7.03
N SER A 126 -3.93 -0.38 -6.09
CA SER A 126 -4.85 -1.50 -6.24
C SER A 126 -6.27 -1.05 -5.92
N THR A 127 -7.26 -1.73 -6.47
CA THR A 127 -8.68 -1.51 -6.16
C THR A 127 -9.35 -2.85 -5.95
N ILE A 128 -9.92 -3.08 -4.77
CA ILE A 128 -10.69 -4.30 -4.49
C ILE A 128 -12.11 -4.11 -5.00
N THR A 129 -12.57 -5.05 -5.83
CA THR A 129 -13.88 -4.98 -6.50
C THR A 129 -14.89 -5.94 -5.89
N SER A 130 -14.44 -7.03 -5.28
CA SER A 130 -15.32 -8.00 -4.62
C SER A 130 -14.60 -8.79 -3.54
N LEU A 131 -15.36 -9.19 -2.52
CA LEU A 131 -14.88 -10.05 -1.44
C LEU A 131 -15.95 -11.07 -1.09
N LYS A 132 -15.56 -12.33 -1.05
CA LYS A 132 -16.36 -13.43 -0.52
C LYS A 132 -15.54 -14.16 0.54
N VAL A 133 -16.16 -14.48 1.67
CA VAL A 133 -15.52 -15.14 2.81
C VAL A 133 -16.42 -16.24 3.31
N ASN A 134 -15.92 -17.47 3.42
CA ASN A 134 -16.69 -18.65 3.82
C ASN A 134 -18.01 -18.81 3.05
N GLY A 135 -17.96 -18.57 1.73
CA GLY A 135 -19.14 -18.61 0.86
C GLY A 135 -20.01 -17.35 0.85
N GLN A 136 -19.79 -16.42 1.79
CA GLN A 136 -20.62 -15.22 1.97
C GLN A 136 -20.02 -14.01 1.26
N THR A 137 -20.80 -13.35 0.42
CA THR A 137 -20.41 -12.06 -0.15
C THR A 137 -20.34 -11.01 0.95
N ILE A 138 -19.21 -10.30 1.01
CA ILE A 138 -18.97 -9.20 1.93
C ILE A 138 -19.11 -7.91 1.14
N THR A 139 -20.12 -7.11 1.48
CA THR A 139 -20.22 -5.75 0.96
C THR A 139 -19.04 -4.96 1.49
N LEU A 140 -18.20 -4.50 0.57
CA LEU A 140 -17.04 -3.68 0.88
C LEU A 140 -17.54 -2.26 1.20
N GLY A 141 -17.16 -1.73 2.36
CA GLY A 141 -17.12 -0.28 2.51
C GLY A 141 -15.94 0.24 1.69
N SER A 142 -16.12 1.36 0.98
CA SER A 142 -14.98 2.06 0.37
C SER A 142 -13.86 2.16 1.40
N SER A 143 -12.62 1.84 1.02
CA SER A 143 -11.44 2.17 1.81
C SER A 143 -11.60 3.60 2.31
N GLY A 144 -11.66 3.78 3.63
CA GLY A 144 -12.00 5.07 4.22
C GLY A 144 -11.12 6.15 3.60
N ASP A 145 -11.73 7.22 3.11
CA ASP A 145 -10.97 8.36 2.63
C ASP A 145 -10.14 8.92 3.78
N THR A 146 -8.81 8.86 3.63
CA THR A 146 -7.86 9.37 4.62
C THR A 146 -7.32 10.75 4.25
N THR A 147 -7.71 11.27 3.09
CA THR A 147 -7.28 12.60 2.69
C THR A 147 -8.05 13.60 3.55
N LYS A 148 -7.32 14.45 4.26
CA LYS A 148 -7.95 15.47 5.08
C LYS A 148 -8.50 16.58 4.17
N PRO A 149 -9.70 17.12 4.44
CA PRO A 149 -10.18 18.29 3.74
C PRO A 149 -9.22 19.48 3.91
N THR A 150 -9.03 20.23 2.83
CA THR A 150 -8.31 21.52 2.86
C THR A 150 -9.31 22.63 3.11
N VAL A 151 -9.05 23.48 4.10
CA VAL A 151 -9.90 24.63 4.46
C VAL A 151 -9.24 25.95 4.09
N SER A 152 -10.03 26.91 3.60
CA SER A 152 -9.59 28.29 3.42
C SER A 152 -10.63 29.28 3.96
N LEU A 153 -10.14 30.32 4.63
CA LEU A 153 -10.96 31.39 5.21
C LEU A 153 -10.53 32.72 4.61
N ARG A 154 -11.52 33.51 4.17
CA ARG A 154 -11.30 34.87 3.64
C ARG A 154 -12.23 35.85 4.36
N SER A 155 -11.76 37.08 4.52
CA SER A 155 -12.54 38.20 5.05
C SER A 155 -12.69 39.26 3.96
N SER A 156 -13.84 39.94 3.93
CA SER A 156 -14.06 41.10 3.06
C SER A 156 -13.21 42.31 3.45
N SER A 157 -12.66 42.35 4.67
CA SER A 157 -11.71 43.37 5.12
C SER A 157 -10.71 42.81 6.14
N SER A 158 -9.45 43.23 6.04
CA SER A 158 -8.38 42.88 6.98
C SER A 158 -8.12 43.96 8.04
N ASN A 159 -8.78 45.11 7.96
CA ASN A 159 -8.58 46.22 8.88
C ASN A 159 -9.90 46.96 9.13
N VAL A 160 -10.40 46.90 10.36
CA VAL A 160 -11.69 47.50 10.75
C VAL A 160 -11.49 48.39 11.96
N THR A 161 -11.60 49.70 11.72
CA THR A 161 -11.42 50.76 12.73
C THR A 161 -12.72 51.51 13.02
N THR A 162 -13.82 51.12 12.38
CA THR A 162 -15.16 51.70 12.55
C THR A 162 -16.20 50.60 12.42
N ALA A 163 -17.30 50.68 13.17
CA ALA A 163 -18.35 49.69 13.17
C ALA A 163 -18.94 49.52 11.75
N SER A 164 -18.83 48.31 11.21
CA SER A 164 -19.27 47.93 9.87
C SER A 164 -19.50 46.41 9.82
N SER A 165 -20.33 45.96 8.87
CA SER A 165 -20.49 44.53 8.61
C SER A 165 -19.31 43.99 7.82
N ILE A 166 -18.70 42.91 8.31
CA ILE A 166 -17.67 42.14 7.61
C ILE A 166 -18.27 40.82 7.15
N THR A 167 -18.01 40.44 5.91
CA THR A 167 -18.36 39.11 5.41
C THR A 167 -17.16 38.19 5.55
N LEU A 168 -17.35 37.07 6.22
CA LEU A 168 -16.39 35.97 6.27
C LEU A 168 -16.84 34.86 5.31
N THR A 169 -15.90 34.33 4.53
CA THR A 169 -16.15 33.23 3.60
C THR A 169 -15.22 32.09 3.94
N ALA A 170 -15.79 30.96 4.35
CA ALA A 170 -15.09 29.71 4.56
C ALA A 170 -15.38 28.77 3.39
N THR A 171 -14.34 28.13 2.85
CA THR A 171 -14.45 27.09 1.83
C THR A 171 -13.67 25.89 2.29
N ALA A 172 -14.20 24.70 1.99
CA ALA A 172 -13.50 23.46 2.20
C ALA A 172 -13.60 22.62 0.94
N THR A 173 -12.50 21.96 0.59
CA THR A 173 -12.42 21.08 -0.57
C THR A 173 -11.83 19.76 -0.12
N ASP A 174 -12.35 18.68 -0.67
CA ASP A 174 -11.94 17.32 -0.41
C ASP A 174 -12.20 16.44 -1.65
N ASN A 175 -11.52 15.29 -1.77
CA ASN A 175 -11.63 14.37 -2.90
C ASN A 175 -12.84 13.43 -2.84
N VAL A 176 -13.40 13.14 -1.66
CA VAL A 176 -14.64 12.34 -1.52
C VAL A 176 -15.80 13.20 -1.02
N GLY A 177 -15.51 14.39 -0.50
CA GLY A 177 -16.48 15.44 -0.29
C GLY A 177 -16.44 15.97 1.13
N VAL A 178 -17.01 17.16 1.33
CA VAL A 178 -17.03 17.83 2.62
C VAL A 178 -18.40 17.67 3.26
N SER A 179 -18.45 17.11 4.47
CA SER A 179 -19.71 16.90 5.20
C SER A 179 -20.26 18.18 5.82
N LYS A 180 -19.39 19.08 6.30
CA LYS A 180 -19.78 20.38 6.85
C LYS A 180 -18.61 21.35 6.87
N VAL A 181 -18.92 22.64 6.79
CA VAL A 181 -18.03 23.76 7.12
C VAL A 181 -18.71 24.52 8.25
N GLU A 182 -18.15 24.47 9.46
CA GLU A 182 -18.66 25.19 10.64
C GLU A 182 -17.53 25.74 11.51
#